data_AF-A0A7W1CVG3-F1
#
_entry.id   AF-A0A7W1CVG3-F1
#
_cell.length_a   1.000
_cell.length_b   1.000
_cell.length_c   1.000
_cell.angle_alpha   90.00
_cell.angle_beta   90.00
_cell.angle_gamma   90.00
#
_symmetry.space_group_name_H-M   'P 1'
#
loop_
_entity.id
_entity.type
_entity.pdbx_description
1 polymer ?
#
loop_
_entity_poly.entity_id
_entity_poly.type
_entity_poly.pdbx_seq_one_letter_code
_entity_poly.pdbx_strand_id
1 'polypeptide(L)'
;METAIKVHCALFSADPRHRTFLNIYQGGSLRYQGIFDKNTAQIDYSTGVEQKTITVVRQFLFEGIHHIFIGPDHILFIIGLLLLGGSVGQLLRVVTAFTIAHSITLVLATLNILSPPARVIEPAIALSIIFVGAHALLQGRDQRDWRLLFAFGFGFVHGFGFANVLRAMDLPRAALGWSLFSFNVGVEVGQACIVLAVAPLLALLYRRSPVMAGRVVGAGSFCVIFAGSFWFVERLFPAS
;
A
#
# COMPACT_ATOMS: atom_id res chain seq x y z
N MET A 1 -17.71 -37.46 13.28
CA MET A 1 -18.72 -36.66 12.56
C MET A 1 -18.04 -35.37 12.13
N GLU A 2 -17.68 -35.25 10.85
CA GLU A 2 -17.24 -33.96 10.30
C GLU A 2 -18.46 -33.04 10.26
N THR A 3 -18.43 -31.96 11.03
CA THR A 3 -19.48 -30.95 10.97
C THR A 3 -19.00 -29.89 9.98
N ALA A 4 -19.68 -29.76 8.86
CA ALA A 4 -19.42 -28.69 7.90
C ALA A 4 -20.31 -27.50 8.22
N ILE A 5 -19.69 -26.34 8.51
CA ILE A 5 -20.35 -25.06 8.70
C ILE A 5 -20.27 -24.30 7.38
N LYS A 6 -21.42 -23.99 6.78
CA LYS A 6 -21.49 -23.08 5.63
C LYS A 6 -21.75 -21.68 6.12
N VAL A 7 -20.85 -20.75 5.79
CA VAL A 7 -20.98 -19.34 6.13
C VAL A 7 -21.28 -18.57 4.85
N HIS A 8 -22.43 -17.90 4.83
CA HIS A 8 -22.82 -16.99 3.77
C HIS A 8 -22.71 -15.56 4.27
N CYS A 9 -22.06 -14.70 3.49
CA CYS A 9 -21.97 -13.28 3.81
C CYS A 9 -22.79 -12.48 2.79
N ALA A 10 -23.80 -11.75 3.28
CA ALA A 10 -24.53 -10.78 2.48
C ALA A 10 -23.63 -9.56 2.26
N LEU A 11 -23.08 -9.42 1.05
CA LEU A 11 -22.22 -8.30 0.70
C LEU A 11 -23.05 -7.09 0.24
N PHE A 12 -22.58 -5.89 0.56
CA PHE A 12 -23.20 -4.66 0.11
C PHE A 12 -23.05 -4.53 -1.41
N SER A 13 -24.14 -4.66 -2.15
CA SER A 13 -24.15 -4.49 -3.61
C SER A 13 -23.76 -3.08 -4.05
N ALA A 14 -23.99 -2.08 -3.19
CA ALA A 14 -23.66 -0.68 -3.42
C ALA A 14 -22.16 -0.36 -3.29
N ASP A 15 -21.37 -1.19 -2.59
CA ASP A 15 -19.92 -1.00 -2.45
C ASP A 15 -19.16 -2.26 -2.89
N PRO A 16 -18.76 -2.36 -4.17
CA PRO A 16 -18.04 -3.52 -4.70
C PRO A 16 -16.62 -3.67 -4.15
N ARG A 17 -16.12 -2.71 -3.36
CA ARG A 17 -14.81 -2.78 -2.68
C ARG A 17 -14.94 -3.28 -1.24
N HIS A 18 -16.15 -3.40 -0.70
CA HIS A 18 -16.39 -3.90 0.64
C HIS A 18 -15.87 -5.33 0.78
N ARG A 19 -15.18 -5.61 1.89
CA ARG A 19 -14.63 -6.92 2.23
C ARG A 19 -14.97 -7.25 3.66
N THR A 20 -15.39 -8.50 3.90
CA THR A 20 -15.71 -9.00 5.26
C THR A 20 -14.71 -10.06 5.65
N PHE A 21 -14.09 -9.91 6.81
CA PHE A 21 -13.15 -10.90 7.34
C PHE A 21 -13.88 -11.88 8.26
N LEU A 22 -13.66 -13.17 8.05
CA LEU A 22 -14.21 -14.25 8.88
C LEU A 22 -13.07 -14.95 9.59
N ASN A 23 -13.10 -14.97 10.92
CA ASN A 23 -12.19 -15.77 11.73
C ASN A 23 -12.98 -16.84 12.49
N ILE A 24 -12.49 -18.07 12.46
CA ILE A 24 -13.04 -19.20 13.22
C ILE A 24 -12.01 -19.63 14.24
N TYR A 25 -12.37 -19.55 15.52
CA TYR A 25 -11.51 -19.95 16.64
C TYR A 25 -12.02 -21.27 17.25
N GLN A 26 -11.10 -22.14 17.63
CA GLN A 26 -11.41 -23.37 18.37
C GLN A 26 -10.40 -23.55 19.50
N GLY A 27 -10.88 -23.53 20.75
CA GLY A 27 -10.03 -23.60 21.93
C GLY A 27 -9.08 -22.41 22.09
N GLY A 28 -9.49 -21.21 21.64
CA GLY A 28 -8.67 -20.00 21.67
C GLY A 28 -7.65 -19.86 20.52
N SER A 29 -7.47 -20.90 19.72
CA SER A 29 -6.60 -20.87 18.54
C SER A 29 -7.40 -20.56 17.29
N LEU A 30 -6.91 -19.64 16.45
CA LEU A 30 -7.46 -19.40 15.11
C LEU A 30 -7.27 -20.66 14.25
N ARG A 31 -8.36 -21.20 13.74
CA ARG A 31 -8.37 -22.38 12.86
C ARG A 31 -8.57 -22.05 11.40
N TYR A 32 -9.32 -20.98 11.14
CA TYR A 32 -9.63 -20.54 9.78
C TYR A 32 -9.79 -19.03 9.73
N GLN A 33 -9.34 -18.44 8.63
CA GLN A 33 -9.44 -17.05 8.25
C GLN A 33 -9.85 -16.99 6.77
N GLY A 34 -11.00 -16.36 6.50
CA GLY A 34 -11.52 -16.12 5.16
C GLY A 34 -11.81 -14.64 4.91
N ILE A 35 -11.84 -14.27 3.63
CA ILE A 35 -12.32 -12.96 3.18
C ILE A 35 -13.51 -13.20 2.26
N PHE A 36 -14.64 -12.57 2.58
CA PHE A 36 -15.74 -12.43 1.66
C PHE A 36 -15.55 -11.16 0.84
N ASP A 37 -15.64 -11.30 -0.48
CA ASP A 37 -15.56 -10.22 -1.46
C ASP A 37 -16.55 -10.48 -2.60
N LYS A 38 -16.63 -9.57 -3.58
CA LYS A 38 -17.59 -9.69 -4.70
C LYS A 38 -17.52 -11.04 -5.45
N ASN A 39 -16.39 -11.75 -5.40
CA ASN A 39 -16.18 -13.02 -6.08
C ASN A 39 -16.39 -14.22 -5.14
N THR A 40 -16.36 -13.99 -3.83
CA THR A 40 -16.38 -15.03 -2.78
C THR A 40 -17.43 -14.66 -1.73
N ALA A 41 -18.68 -15.09 -1.91
CA ALA A 41 -19.79 -14.80 -1.00
C ALA A 41 -20.13 -15.97 -0.05
N GLN A 42 -19.55 -17.14 -0.27
CA GLN A 42 -19.79 -18.35 0.52
C GLN A 42 -18.48 -19.07 0.81
N ILE A 43 -18.34 -19.53 2.05
CA ILE A 43 -17.21 -20.33 2.52
C ILE A 43 -17.77 -21.56 3.23
N ASP A 44 -17.28 -22.73 2.84
CA ASP A 44 -17.60 -24.00 3.48
C ASP A 44 -16.41 -24.38 4.40
N TYR A 45 -16.63 -24.37 5.72
CA TYR A 45 -15.64 -24.77 6.72
C TYR A 45 -15.96 -26.15 7.29
N SER A 46 -15.04 -27.10 7.20
CA SER A 46 -15.16 -28.40 7.85
C SER A 46 -14.34 -28.44 9.13
N THR A 47 -14.95 -28.87 10.24
CA THR A 47 -14.26 -29.06 11.53
C THR A 47 -13.08 -30.01 11.39
N GLY A 48 -11.87 -29.56 11.77
CA GLY A 48 -10.63 -30.34 11.68
C GLY A 48 -9.66 -29.87 10.58
N VAL A 49 -10.09 -28.96 9.70
CA VAL A 49 -9.19 -28.30 8.75
C VAL A 49 -8.50 -27.14 9.45
N GLU A 50 -7.22 -27.32 9.76
CA GLU A 50 -6.34 -26.21 10.16
C GLU A 50 -5.87 -25.46 8.91
N GLN A 51 -6.11 -24.15 8.86
CA GLN A 51 -5.65 -23.35 7.74
C GLN A 51 -4.13 -23.29 7.73
N LYS A 52 -3.54 -23.88 6.68
CA LYS A 52 -2.09 -23.88 6.48
C LYS A 52 -1.58 -22.44 6.39
N THR A 53 -0.47 -22.14 7.07
CA THR A 53 0.24 -20.84 7.03
C THR A 53 0.42 -20.29 5.61
N ILE A 54 0.65 -21.19 4.65
CA ILE A 54 0.79 -20.82 3.22
C ILE A 54 -0.44 -20.10 2.66
N THR A 55 -1.64 -20.41 3.16
CA THR A 55 -2.89 -19.77 2.74
C THR A 55 -2.94 -18.33 3.23
N VAL A 56 -2.58 -18.10 4.50
CA VAL A 56 -2.48 -16.75 5.09
C VAL A 56 -1.41 -15.93 4.36
N VAL A 57 -0.23 -16.52 4.14
CA VAL A 57 0.88 -15.88 3.41
C VAL A 57 0.44 -15.47 2.01
N ARG A 58 -0.17 -16.39 1.24
CA ARG A 58 -0.63 -16.10 -0.12
C ARG A 58 -1.67 -14.99 -0.12
N GLN A 59 -2.65 -15.06 0.78
CA GLN A 59 -3.71 -14.07 0.89
C GLN A 59 -3.14 -12.67 1.15
N PHE A 60 -2.32 -12.51 2.19
CA PHE A 60 -1.76 -11.21 2.54
C PHE A 60 -0.74 -10.68 1.51
N LEU A 61 -0.02 -11.56 0.82
CA LEU A 61 0.79 -11.18 -0.33
C LEU A 61 -0.06 -10.51 -1.42
N PHE A 62 -1.19 -11.11 -1.80
CA PHE A 62 -2.11 -10.51 -2.75
C PHE A 62 -2.74 -9.23 -2.22
N GLU A 63 -3.08 -9.15 -0.94
CA GLU A 63 -3.58 -7.92 -0.32
C GLU A 63 -2.56 -6.78 -0.39
N GLY A 64 -1.28 -7.06 -0.17
CA GLY A 64 -0.21 -6.07 -0.30
C GLY A 64 -0.06 -5.53 -1.73
N ILE A 65 -0.11 -6.42 -2.72
CA ILE A 65 -0.11 -6.03 -4.13
C ILE A 65 -1.34 -5.18 -4.44
N HIS A 66 -2.52 -5.65 -4.07
CA HIS A 66 -3.78 -4.97 -4.30
C HIS A 66 -3.80 -3.58 -3.65
N HIS A 67 -3.30 -3.46 -2.41
CA HIS A 67 -3.17 -2.19 -1.68
C HIS A 67 -2.39 -1.12 -2.47
N ILE A 68 -1.33 -1.51 -3.17
CA ILE A 68 -0.58 -0.59 -4.03
C ILE A 68 -1.39 -0.16 -5.26
N PHE A 69 -2.09 -1.09 -5.92
CA PHE A 69 -2.83 -0.79 -7.14
C PHE A 69 -4.15 -0.05 -6.91
N ILE A 70 -4.78 -0.19 -5.73
CA ILE A 70 -5.98 0.57 -5.41
C ILE A 70 -5.69 1.89 -4.69
N GLY A 71 -4.52 2.03 -4.10
CA GLY A 71 -4.13 3.17 -3.29
C GLY A 71 -3.55 4.28 -4.15
N PRO A 72 -4.32 5.31 -4.53
CA PRO A 72 -3.84 6.32 -5.47
C PRO A 72 -2.65 7.11 -4.90
N ASP A 73 -2.56 7.24 -3.56
CA ASP A 73 -1.44 7.88 -2.88
C ASP A 73 -0.11 7.18 -3.19
N HIS A 74 -0.06 5.85 -3.19
CA HIS A 74 1.16 5.10 -3.50
C HIS A 74 1.54 5.26 -4.96
N ILE A 75 0.56 5.18 -5.86
CA ILE A 75 0.79 5.32 -7.30
C ILE A 75 1.36 6.70 -7.59
N LEU A 76 0.73 7.77 -7.09
CA LEU A 76 1.22 9.13 -7.31
C LEU A 76 2.60 9.35 -6.70
N PHE A 77 2.86 8.80 -5.51
CA PHE A 77 4.19 8.89 -4.90
C PHE A 77 5.27 8.19 -5.75
N ILE A 78 5.02 6.96 -6.18
CA ILE A 78 5.95 6.19 -7.02
C ILE A 78 6.15 6.90 -8.36
N ILE A 79 5.09 7.39 -8.98
CA ILE A 79 5.18 8.19 -10.22
C ILE A 79 6.03 9.45 -9.96
N GLY A 80 5.78 10.20 -8.89
CA GLY A 80 6.58 11.37 -8.52
C GLY A 80 8.07 11.05 -8.38
N LEU A 81 8.42 9.91 -7.78
CA LEU A 81 9.80 9.43 -7.70
C LEU A 81 10.37 9.02 -9.07
N LEU A 82 9.57 8.37 -9.92
CA LEU A 82 9.99 7.95 -11.26
C LEU A 82 10.25 9.14 -12.18
N LEU A 83 9.52 10.24 -12.00
CA LEU A 83 9.72 11.48 -12.74
C LEU A 83 11.07 12.15 -12.46
N LEU A 84 11.70 11.85 -11.31
CA LEU A 84 13.08 12.25 -11.01
C LEU A 84 14.12 11.45 -11.82
N GLY A 85 13.69 10.43 -12.57
CA GLY A 85 14.54 9.57 -13.39
C GLY A 85 15.39 8.59 -12.57
N GLY A 86 16.53 8.17 -13.14
CA GLY A 86 17.46 7.22 -12.52
C GLY A 86 17.35 5.80 -13.09
N SER A 87 18.28 4.94 -12.67
CA SER A 87 18.29 3.52 -13.06
C SER A 87 17.23 2.72 -12.31
N VAL A 88 16.75 1.63 -12.91
CA VAL A 88 15.84 0.67 -12.27
C VAL A 88 16.37 0.23 -10.90
N GLY A 89 17.67 -0.08 -10.79
CA GLY A 89 18.28 -0.49 -9.54
C GLY A 89 18.25 0.58 -8.45
N GLN A 90 18.41 1.86 -8.80
CA GLN A 90 18.26 2.96 -7.84
C GLN A 90 16.82 3.07 -7.36
N LEU A 91 15.86 3.03 -8.28
CA LEU A 91 14.44 3.14 -7.97
C LEU A 91 13.94 1.96 -7.12
N LEU A 92 14.43 0.74 -7.39
CA LEU A 92 14.15 -0.43 -6.56
C LEU A 92 14.63 -0.24 -5.11
N ARG A 93 15.84 0.28 -4.90
CA ARG A 93 16.32 0.60 -3.53
C ARG A 93 15.45 1.64 -2.83
N VAL A 94 14.95 2.64 -3.58
CA VAL A 94 14.08 3.68 -3.05
C VAL A 94 12.74 3.09 -2.60
N VAL A 95 12.09 2.25 -3.41
CA VAL A 95 10.83 1.61 -3.00
C VAL A 95 11.04 0.60 -1.87
N THR A 96 12.16 -0.13 -1.83
CA THR A 96 12.50 -0.99 -0.69
C THR A 96 12.67 -0.17 0.60
N ALA A 97 13.32 1.00 0.55
CA ALA A 97 13.45 1.88 1.71
C ALA A 97 12.08 2.38 2.21
N PHE A 98 11.15 2.67 1.29
CA PHE A 98 9.75 2.94 1.63
C PHE A 98 9.11 1.74 2.35
N THR A 99 9.22 0.54 1.78
CA THR A 99 8.61 -0.68 2.37
C THR A 99 9.15 -0.96 3.76
N ILE A 100 10.46 -0.76 3.99
CA ILE A 100 11.07 -0.93 5.32
C ILE A 100 10.44 0.05 6.32
N ALA A 101 10.36 1.33 6.01
CA ALA A 101 9.77 2.32 6.91
C ALA A 101 8.26 2.10 7.14
N HIS A 102 7.56 1.70 6.07
CA HIS A 102 6.15 1.30 6.12
C HIS A 102 5.94 0.10 7.03
N SER A 103 6.77 -0.94 6.91
CA SER A 103 6.73 -2.14 7.74
C SER A 103 6.87 -1.79 9.23
N ILE A 104 7.85 -0.93 9.56
CA ILE A 104 8.10 -0.51 10.95
C ILE A 104 6.87 0.16 11.53
N THR A 105 6.32 1.15 10.84
CA THR A 105 5.18 1.93 11.36
C THR A 105 3.87 1.14 11.36
N LEU A 106 3.67 0.26 10.39
CA LEU A 106 2.55 -0.67 10.38
C LEU A 106 2.60 -1.63 11.58
N VAL A 107 3.78 -2.16 11.92
CA VAL A 107 3.96 -2.99 13.12
C VAL A 107 3.68 -2.20 14.39
N LEU A 108 4.26 -1.00 14.52
CA LEU A 108 4.05 -0.14 15.70
C LEU A 108 2.56 0.20 15.90
N ALA A 109 1.87 0.51 14.82
CA ALA A 109 0.46 0.86 14.85
C ALA A 109 -0.43 -0.37 15.13
N THR A 110 -0.19 -1.50 14.48
CA THR A 110 -0.98 -2.72 14.71
C THR A 110 -0.82 -3.28 16.12
N LEU A 111 0.36 -3.16 16.72
CA LEU A 111 0.62 -3.51 18.12
C LEU A 111 0.14 -2.45 19.13
N ASN A 112 -0.47 -1.37 18.63
CA ASN A 112 -0.93 -0.23 19.41
C ASN A 112 0.16 0.44 20.26
N ILE A 113 1.41 0.37 19.81
CA ILE A 113 2.56 1.03 20.43
C ILE A 113 2.55 2.52 20.05
N LEU A 114 2.22 2.84 18.79
CA LEU A 114 2.12 4.20 18.29
C LEU A 114 0.96 4.33 17.30
N SER A 115 -0.06 5.11 17.67
CA SER A 115 -1.31 5.24 16.92
C SER A 115 -1.72 6.71 16.75
N PRO A 116 -1.02 7.48 15.90
CA PRO A 116 -1.37 8.86 15.62
C PRO A 116 -2.77 8.95 14.97
N PRO A 117 -3.51 10.04 15.21
CA PRO A 117 -4.87 10.17 14.70
C PRO A 117 -4.87 10.36 13.17
N ALA A 118 -5.86 9.76 12.49
CA ALA A 118 -6.01 9.82 11.03
C ALA A 118 -6.04 11.25 10.48
N ARG A 119 -6.67 12.19 11.22
CA ARG A 119 -6.69 13.64 10.90
C ARG A 119 -5.33 14.31 10.73
N VAL A 120 -4.26 13.67 11.22
CA VAL A 120 -2.87 14.15 11.05
C VAL A 120 -2.16 13.35 9.97
N ILE A 121 -2.34 12.02 9.96
CA ILE A 121 -1.67 11.12 9.03
C ILE A 121 -2.16 11.33 7.59
N GLU A 122 -3.47 11.42 7.38
CA GLU A 122 -4.04 11.52 6.04
C GLU A 122 -3.62 12.81 5.30
N PRO A 123 -3.66 14.01 5.91
CA PRO A 123 -3.07 15.20 5.31
C PRO A 123 -1.56 15.11 5.14
N ALA A 124 -0.83 14.49 6.07
CA ALA A 124 0.62 14.33 5.94
C ALA A 124 1.01 13.45 4.74
N ILE A 125 0.24 12.37 4.48
CA ILE A 125 0.36 11.56 3.26
C ILE A 125 0.16 12.44 2.03
N ALA A 126 -0.92 13.21 1.95
CA ALA A 126 -1.18 14.07 0.81
C ALA A 126 -0.08 15.14 0.61
N LEU A 127 0.40 15.74 1.69
CA LEU A 127 1.48 16.73 1.67
C LEU A 127 2.80 16.16 1.14
N SER A 128 3.11 14.90 1.48
CA SER A 128 4.31 14.24 0.96
C SER A 128 4.24 13.99 -0.56
N ILE A 129 3.05 13.78 -1.13
CA ILE A 129 2.82 13.64 -2.57
C ILE A 129 3.05 14.99 -3.28
N ILE A 130 2.52 16.07 -2.70
CA ILE A 130 2.78 17.44 -3.17
C ILE A 130 4.29 17.70 -3.17
N PHE A 131 4.96 17.34 -2.07
CA PHE A 131 6.40 17.54 -1.92
C PHE A 131 7.20 16.79 -3.00
N VAL A 132 6.92 15.50 -3.25
CA VAL A 132 7.67 14.74 -4.27
C VAL A 132 7.39 15.27 -5.68
N GLY A 133 6.15 15.68 -5.98
CA GLY A 133 5.80 16.30 -7.26
C GLY A 133 6.48 17.65 -7.46
N ALA A 134 6.48 18.51 -6.43
CA ALA A 134 7.17 19.79 -6.47
C ALA A 134 8.68 19.60 -6.64
N HIS A 135 9.26 18.65 -5.92
CA HIS A 135 10.67 18.30 -6.05
C HIS A 135 11.01 17.78 -7.47
N ALA A 136 10.14 16.98 -8.09
CA ALA A 136 10.29 16.53 -9.47
C ALA A 136 10.19 17.68 -10.49
N LEU A 137 9.36 18.68 -10.24
CA LEU A 137 9.23 19.86 -11.10
C LEU A 137 10.42 20.82 -10.97
N LEU A 138 10.93 21.00 -9.75
CA LEU A 138 11.99 21.96 -9.42
C LEU A 138 13.39 21.41 -9.66
N GLN A 139 13.59 20.09 -9.68
CA GLN A 139 14.90 19.51 -9.95
C GLN A 139 15.33 19.70 -11.41
N GLY A 140 15.99 20.84 -11.65
CA GLY A 140 17.01 21.00 -12.67
C GLY A 140 18.39 20.98 -12.04
N ARG A 141 19.08 19.83 -12.06
CA ARG A 141 20.55 19.68 -11.87
C ARG A 141 21.13 19.66 -10.44
N ASP A 142 20.39 19.28 -9.41
CA ASP A 142 21.03 19.05 -8.10
C ASP A 142 21.66 17.65 -8.01
N GLN A 143 22.90 17.54 -7.48
CA GLN A 143 23.68 16.29 -7.50
C GLN A 143 23.35 15.35 -6.32
N ARG A 144 22.65 15.82 -5.29
CA ARG A 144 22.40 15.04 -4.08
C ARG A 144 21.09 14.27 -4.16
N ASP A 145 21.20 12.95 -4.19
CA ASP A 145 20.04 12.05 -4.30
C ASP A 145 19.36 11.83 -2.93
N TRP A 146 18.39 12.68 -2.60
CA TRP A 146 17.59 12.59 -1.38
C TRP A 146 16.40 11.62 -1.49
N ARG A 147 16.22 10.93 -2.61
CA ARG A 147 15.06 10.06 -2.86
C ARG A 147 14.88 8.97 -1.82
N LEU A 148 15.98 8.35 -1.38
CA LEU A 148 15.96 7.32 -0.34
C LEU A 148 15.40 7.87 0.97
N LEU A 149 15.82 9.08 1.37
CA LEU A 149 15.33 9.71 2.60
C LEU A 149 13.85 10.07 2.48
N PHE A 150 13.43 10.63 1.35
CA PHE A 150 12.03 10.97 1.12
C PHE A 150 11.12 9.75 1.10
N ALA A 151 11.56 8.67 0.45
CA ALA A 151 10.83 7.40 0.44
C ALA A 151 10.75 6.76 1.82
N PHE A 152 11.83 6.81 2.60
CA PHE A 152 11.82 6.34 3.98
C PHE A 152 10.85 7.16 4.84
N GLY A 153 10.93 8.50 4.77
CA GLY A 153 10.02 9.39 5.50
C GLY A 153 8.56 9.20 5.11
N PHE A 154 8.29 9.06 3.81
CA PHE A 154 6.95 8.76 3.31
C PHE A 154 6.44 7.41 3.80
N GLY A 155 7.26 6.36 3.71
CA GLY A 155 6.91 5.03 4.21
C GLY A 155 6.52 5.04 5.67
N PHE A 156 7.22 5.84 6.48
CA PHE A 156 6.93 6.01 7.89
C PHE A 156 5.53 6.59 8.14
N VAL A 157 5.15 7.66 7.43
CA VAL A 157 3.80 8.24 7.58
C VAL A 157 2.75 7.28 7.05
N HIS A 158 3.02 6.64 5.93
CA HIS A 158 2.04 5.85 5.20
C HIS A 158 1.66 4.54 5.89
N GLY A 159 2.57 3.92 6.65
CA GLY A 159 2.30 2.68 7.40
C GLY A 159 1.21 2.82 8.45
N PHE A 160 0.96 4.03 8.96
CA PHE A 160 -0.14 4.29 9.90
C PHE A 160 -1.52 4.17 9.24
N GLY A 161 -1.64 4.46 7.93
CA GLY A 161 -2.94 4.49 7.24
C GLY A 161 -3.63 3.13 7.12
N PHE A 162 -2.87 2.04 7.02
CA PHE A 162 -3.42 0.69 6.85
C PHE A 162 -3.62 -0.07 8.17
N ALA A 163 -3.02 0.40 9.26
CA ALA A 163 -3.00 -0.32 10.54
C ALA A 163 -4.40 -0.57 11.14
N ASN A 164 -5.36 0.32 10.89
CA ASN A 164 -6.75 0.17 11.33
C ASN A 164 -7.40 -1.11 10.79
N VAL A 165 -7.14 -1.43 9.52
CA VAL A 165 -7.72 -2.60 8.84
C VAL A 165 -7.21 -3.89 9.48
N LEU A 166 -5.89 -3.99 9.69
CA LEU A 166 -5.27 -5.17 10.32
C LEU A 166 -5.71 -5.35 11.78
N ARG A 167 -5.86 -4.26 12.54
CA ARG A 167 -6.36 -4.33 13.93
C ARG A 167 -7.80 -4.81 13.99
N ALA A 168 -8.64 -4.38 13.05
CA ALA A 168 -10.03 -4.82 12.98
C ALA A 168 -10.18 -6.33 12.69
N MET A 169 -9.14 -6.99 12.17
CA MET A 169 -9.13 -8.43 11.94
C MET A 169 -8.84 -9.27 13.19
N ASP A 170 -8.48 -8.67 14.33
CA ASP A 170 -8.27 -9.34 15.63
C ASP A 170 -7.47 -10.67 15.58
N LEU A 171 -6.35 -10.67 14.85
CA LEU A 171 -5.59 -11.87 14.57
C LEU A 171 -4.72 -12.30 15.76
N PRO A 172 -4.57 -13.62 16.03
CA PRO A 172 -3.56 -14.10 16.96
C PRO A 172 -2.17 -13.66 16.53
N ARG A 173 -1.28 -13.42 17.49
CA ARG A 173 0.07 -12.86 17.27
C ARG A 173 0.88 -13.57 16.18
N ALA A 174 0.84 -14.91 16.14
CA ALA A 174 1.57 -15.68 15.14
C ALA A 174 1.02 -15.45 13.72
N ALA A 175 -0.30 -15.47 13.54
CA ALA A 175 -0.94 -15.18 12.27
C ALA A 175 -0.74 -13.72 11.86
N LEU A 176 -0.80 -12.78 12.81
CA LEU A 176 -0.52 -11.37 12.58
C LEU A 176 0.90 -11.14 12.06
N GLY A 177 1.91 -11.81 12.65
CA GLY A 177 3.30 -11.71 12.18
C GLY A 177 3.47 -12.15 10.74
N TRP A 178 2.92 -13.31 10.36
CA TRP A 178 2.93 -13.79 8.98
C TRP A 178 2.15 -12.86 8.03
N SER A 179 1.01 -12.35 8.48
CA SER A 179 0.18 -11.42 7.71
C SER A 179 0.92 -10.12 7.41
N LEU A 180 1.55 -9.51 8.43
CA LEU A 180 2.34 -8.29 8.30
C LEU A 180 3.54 -8.49 7.36
N PHE A 181 4.28 -9.59 7.53
CA PHE A 181 5.41 -9.90 6.67
C PHE A 181 4.97 -10.08 5.21
N SER A 182 4.00 -10.95 4.95
CA SER A 182 3.52 -11.24 3.60
C SER A 182 2.86 -10.03 2.92
N PHE A 183 2.14 -9.20 3.68
CA PHE A 183 1.61 -7.93 3.19
C PHE A 183 2.70 -7.00 2.70
N ASN A 184 3.78 -6.81 3.47
CA ASN A 184 4.89 -5.94 3.07
C ASN A 184 5.66 -6.49 1.87
N VAL A 185 5.83 -7.81 1.77
CA VAL A 185 6.37 -8.44 0.55
C VAL A 185 5.46 -8.14 -0.65
N GLY A 186 4.14 -8.24 -0.48
CA GLY A 186 3.16 -7.88 -1.50
C GLY A 186 3.26 -6.41 -1.93
N VAL A 187 3.43 -5.50 -0.96
CA VAL A 187 3.67 -4.07 -1.21
C VAL A 187 4.92 -3.87 -2.06
N GLU A 188 6.06 -4.45 -1.66
CA GLU A 188 7.31 -4.34 -2.43
C GLU A 188 7.17 -4.89 -3.85
N VAL A 189 6.49 -6.02 -4.02
CA VAL A 189 6.18 -6.58 -5.35
C VAL A 189 5.34 -5.63 -6.18
N GLY A 190 4.26 -5.06 -5.61
CA GLY A 190 3.41 -4.10 -6.30
C GLY A 190 4.17 -2.86 -6.76
N GLN A 191 5.02 -2.31 -5.90
CA GLN A 191 5.87 -1.15 -6.23
C GLN A 191 6.90 -1.50 -7.30
N ALA A 192 7.56 -2.65 -7.18
CA ALA A 192 8.52 -3.14 -8.17
C ALA A 192 7.88 -3.32 -9.55
N CYS A 193 6.64 -3.83 -9.64
CA CYS A 193 5.90 -3.92 -10.89
C CYS A 193 5.74 -2.56 -11.57
N ILE A 194 5.36 -1.51 -10.82
CA ILE A 194 5.22 -0.15 -11.36
C ILE A 194 6.58 0.39 -11.83
N VAL A 195 7.63 0.22 -11.02
CA VAL A 195 8.99 0.66 -11.37
C VAL A 195 9.49 -0.02 -12.64
N LEU A 196 9.34 -1.34 -12.74
CA LEU A 196 9.79 -2.13 -13.89
C LEU A 196 8.98 -1.83 -15.16
N ALA A 197 7.71 -1.43 -15.04
CA ALA A 197 6.89 -1.04 -16.17
C ALA A 197 7.21 0.38 -16.67
N VAL A 198 7.39 1.34 -15.77
CA VAL A 198 7.46 2.77 -16.12
C VAL A 198 8.89 3.28 -16.31
N ALA A 199 9.84 2.85 -15.47
CA ALA A 199 11.21 3.38 -15.52
C ALA A 199 11.92 3.13 -16.86
N PRO A 200 11.83 1.93 -17.49
CA PRO A 200 12.44 1.71 -18.80
C PRO A 200 11.83 2.56 -19.91
N LEU A 201 10.52 2.83 -19.84
CA LEU A 201 9.82 3.66 -20.82
C LEU A 201 10.28 5.13 -20.71
N LEU A 202 10.39 5.65 -19.49
CA LEU A 202 10.93 6.99 -19.26
C LEU A 202 12.39 7.07 -19.71
N ALA A 203 13.23 6.08 -19.37
CA ALA A 203 14.62 6.02 -19.81
C ALA A 203 14.73 6.01 -21.34
N LEU A 204 13.88 5.24 -22.03
CA LEU A 204 13.82 5.23 -23.50
C LEU A 204 13.39 6.59 -24.07
N LEU A 205 12.39 7.24 -23.45
CA LEU A 205 11.92 8.57 -23.85
C LEU A 205 13.02 9.62 -23.69
N TYR A 206 13.75 9.62 -22.57
CA TYR A 206 14.91 10.49 -22.36
C TYR A 206 16.01 10.27 -23.40
N ARG A 207 16.24 9.03 -23.83
CA ARG A 207 17.23 8.70 -24.86
C ARG A 207 16.80 9.13 -26.27
N ARG A 208 15.50 9.05 -26.59
CA ARG A 208 14.96 9.33 -27.94
C ARG A 208 14.58 10.78 -28.15
N SER A 209 14.01 11.45 -27.14
CA SER A 209 13.54 12.83 -27.25
C SER A 209 13.62 13.52 -25.88
N PRO A 210 14.78 14.13 -25.55
CA PRO A 210 14.97 14.84 -24.28
C PRO A 210 13.94 15.95 -24.05
N VAL A 211 13.54 16.66 -25.09
CA VAL A 211 12.53 17.73 -25.02
C VAL A 211 11.16 17.17 -24.66
N MET A 212 10.75 16.06 -25.29
CA MET A 212 9.48 15.41 -24.96
C MET A 212 9.51 14.83 -23.54
N ALA A 213 10.64 14.22 -23.13
CA ALA A 213 10.82 13.72 -21.78
C ALA A 213 10.63 14.84 -20.73
N GLY A 214 11.25 16.01 -20.95
CA GLY A 214 11.06 17.17 -20.09
C GLY A 214 9.61 17.65 -20.01
N ARG A 215 8.87 17.64 -21.12
CA ARG A 215 7.43 17.97 -21.13
C ARG A 215 6.59 16.95 -20.37
N VAL A 216 6.85 15.65 -20.56
CA VAL A 216 6.15 14.59 -19.83
C VAL A 216 6.42 14.67 -18.33
N VAL A 217 7.67 14.95 -17.93
CA VAL A 217 8.04 15.13 -16.52
C VAL A 217 7.40 16.37 -15.92
N GLY A 218 7.41 17.51 -16.63
CA GLY A 218 6.75 18.72 -16.18
C GLY A 218 5.24 18.54 -16.00
N ALA A 219 4.57 17.97 -17.01
CA ALA A 219 3.13 17.70 -16.96
C ALA A 219 2.77 16.68 -15.87
N GLY A 220 3.54 15.58 -15.77
CA GLY A 220 3.33 14.56 -14.74
C GLY A 220 3.51 15.13 -13.34
N SER A 221 4.54 15.96 -13.12
CA SER A 221 4.80 16.58 -11.82
C SER A 221 3.66 17.54 -11.43
N PHE A 222 3.16 18.33 -12.40
CA PHE A 222 2.00 19.19 -12.18
C PHE A 222 0.75 18.39 -11.80
N CYS A 223 0.47 17.27 -12.49
CA CYS A 223 -0.65 16.40 -12.15
C CYS A 223 -0.53 15.81 -10.74
N VAL A 224 0.67 15.37 -10.34
CA VAL A 224 0.95 14.83 -8.99
C VAL A 224 0.70 15.91 -7.93
N ILE A 225 1.23 17.12 -8.14
CA ILE A 225 1.02 18.27 -7.22
C ILE A 225 -0.46 18.62 -7.11
N PHE A 226 -1.15 18.69 -8.24
CA PHE A 226 -2.57 19.06 -8.29
C PHE A 226 -3.43 18.04 -7.55
N ALA A 227 -3.27 16.74 -7.84
CA ALA A 227 -4.01 15.68 -7.17
C ALA A 227 -3.67 15.60 -5.67
N GLY A 228 -2.39 15.72 -5.30
CA GLY A 228 -1.97 15.79 -3.90
C GLY A 228 -2.58 16.98 -3.16
N SER A 229 -2.65 18.15 -3.81
CA SER A 229 -3.25 19.36 -3.23
C SER A 229 -4.76 19.21 -3.03
N PHE A 230 -5.45 18.61 -4.01
CA PHE A 230 -6.86 18.29 -3.89
C PHE A 230 -7.15 17.39 -2.67
N TRP A 231 -6.44 16.27 -2.55
CA TRP A 231 -6.61 15.36 -1.41
C TRP A 231 -6.15 15.96 -0.08
N PHE A 232 -5.14 16.82 -0.09
CA PHE A 232 -4.71 17.52 1.11
C PHE A 232 -5.84 18.39 1.68
N VAL A 233 -6.51 19.18 0.83
CA VAL A 233 -7.64 20.01 1.25
C VAL A 233 -8.81 19.15 1.71
N GLU A 234 -9.16 18.10 0.96
CA GLU A 234 -10.24 17.17 1.32
C GLU A 234 -10.01 16.52 2.70
N ARG A 235 -8.78 16.09 2.99
CA ARG A 235 -8.42 15.42 4.25
C ARG A 235 -8.22 16.40 5.40
N LEU A 236 -7.89 17.66 5.12
CA LEU A 236 -7.74 18.71 6.13
C LEU A 236 -9.10 19.25 6.59
N PHE A 237 -10.08 19.29 5.69
CA PHE A 237 -11.46 19.70 5.97
C PHE A 237 -12.44 18.60 5.55
N PRO A 238 -12.52 17.50 6.32
CA PRO A 238 -13.49 16.45 6.03
C PRO A 238 -14.90 17.06 6.05
N ALA A 239 -15.68 16.86 4.99
CA ALA A 239 -17.08 17.25 4.99
C ALA A 239 -17.77 16.54 6.18
N SER A 240 -18.33 17.34 7.10
CA SER A 240 -19.02 16.90 8.31
C SER A 240 -20.34 16.20 8.00
#